data_AF-A0A5B7C7E2-F1
#
_entry.id   AF-A0A5B7C7E2-F1
#
_cell.length_a   1.000
_cell.length_b   1.000
_cell.length_c   1.000
_cell.angle_alpha   90.00
_cell.angle_beta   90.00
_cell.angle_gamma   90.00
#
_symmetry.space_group_name_H-M   'P 1'
#
loop_
_entity.id
_entity.type
_entity.pdbx_description
1 polymer ?
#
loop_
_entity_poly.entity_id
_entity_poly.type
_entity_poly.pdbx_seq_one_letter_code
_entity_poly.pdbx_strand_id
1 'polypeptide(L)'
;MSLEDPEQIEKLASQFNIFLKGIIAIPLNFPGTRFYDAMRAANAIRKQLVMIAKQRRVALEQRTASPSQDLLSYLLVSADENGRFLTEMEITNNILTLLFAGHDTSSVTIALLIKYLGEMPQIYEAVLREQIDIAKSKEEGELLQWEDIQKM
;
A
#
# COMPACT_ATOMS: atom_id res chain seq x y z
N MET A 1 1.93 2.43 -6.87
CA MET A 1 2.46 3.81 -6.96
C MET A 1 3.92 3.80 -7.37
N SER A 2 4.67 2.71 -7.19
CA SER A 2 6.03 2.52 -7.72
C SER A 2 6.88 3.77 -7.56
N LEU A 3 6.92 4.28 -6.32
CA LEU A 3 7.74 5.43 -5.95
C LEU A 3 9.13 4.90 -5.65
N GLU A 4 10.16 5.57 -6.17
CA GLU A 4 11.56 5.17 -5.98
C GLU A 4 12.36 6.20 -5.18
N ASP A 5 11.90 7.45 -5.12
CA ASP A 5 12.53 8.51 -4.36
C ASP A 5 12.36 8.30 -2.84
N PRO A 6 13.44 8.01 -2.08
CA PRO A 6 13.36 7.75 -0.65
C PRO A 6 12.79 8.93 0.14
N GLU A 7 13.08 10.17 -0.26
CA GLU A 7 12.60 11.37 0.44
C GLU A 7 11.07 11.48 0.30
N GLN A 8 10.56 11.23 -0.90
CA GLN A 8 9.13 11.22 -1.17
C GLN A 8 8.40 10.12 -0.39
N ILE A 9 9.00 8.92 -0.33
CA ILE A 9 8.46 7.79 0.44
C ILE A 9 8.40 8.11 1.93
N GLU A 10 9.50 8.61 2.51
CA GLU A 10 9.57 8.95 3.93
C GLU A 10 8.57 10.06 4.30
N LYS A 11 8.46 11.08 3.46
CA LYS A 11 7.51 12.17 3.65
C LYS A 11 6.06 11.71 3.59
N LEU A 12 5.73 10.78 2.69
CA LEU A 12 4.40 10.20 2.62
C LEU A 12 4.12 9.31 3.83
N ALA A 13 5.07 8.45 4.20
CA ALA A 13 4.96 7.52 5.32
C ALA A 13 4.78 8.25 6.67
N SER A 14 5.53 9.32 6.91
CA SER A 14 5.42 10.12 8.13
C SER A 14 4.03 10.76 8.29
N GLN A 15 3.47 11.33 7.21
CA GLN A 15 2.11 11.86 7.23
C GLN A 15 1.07 10.75 7.38
N PHE A 16 1.27 9.62 6.70
CA PHE A 16 0.38 8.48 6.77
C PHE A 16 0.27 7.90 8.19
N ASN A 17 1.38 7.84 8.93
CA ASN A 17 1.39 7.43 10.33
C ASN A 17 0.59 8.36 11.25
N ILE A 18 0.61 9.67 10.99
CA ILE A 18 -0.22 10.65 11.73
C ILE A 18 -1.70 10.43 11.38
N PHE A 19 -2.00 10.24 10.10
CA PHE A 19 -3.35 9.96 9.61
C PHE A 19 -3.96 8.71 10.25
N LEU A 20 -3.26 7.58 10.25
CA LEU A 20 -3.72 6.32 10.86
C LEU A 20 -4.09 6.50 12.34
N LYS A 21 -3.27 7.24 13.08
CA LYS A 21 -3.50 7.49 14.51
C LYS A 21 -4.79 8.25 14.80
N GLY A 22 -5.31 9.06 13.88
CA GLY A 22 -6.53 9.83 14.11
C GLY A 22 -7.79 9.25 13.46
N ILE A 23 -7.68 8.27 12.56
CA ILE A 23 -8.84 7.74 11.84
C ILE A 23 -9.83 6.98 12.76
N ILE A 24 -9.30 6.31 13.78
CA ILE A 24 -10.07 5.60 14.81
C ILE A 24 -10.23 6.41 16.10
N ALA A 25 -9.81 7.68 16.10
CA ALA A 25 -9.95 8.56 17.26
C ALA A 25 -11.36 9.14 17.36
N ILE A 26 -11.67 9.74 18.51
CA ILE A 26 -12.91 10.51 18.67
C ILE A 26 -12.91 11.64 17.62
N PRO A 27 -13.99 11.78 16.81
CA PRO A 27 -14.05 12.70 15.67
C PRO A 27 -14.26 14.17 16.10
N LEU A 28 -13.39 14.67 16.96
CA LEU A 28 -13.38 16.05 17.43
C LEU A 28 -12.34 16.85 16.68
N ASN A 29 -12.76 17.75 15.79
CA ASN A 29 -11.86 18.57 14.99
C ASN A 29 -11.39 19.83 15.74
N PHE A 30 -10.63 19.65 16.81
CA PHE A 30 -10.12 20.73 17.64
C PHE A 30 -8.58 20.66 17.79
N PRO A 31 -7.85 21.79 17.73
CA PRO A 31 -6.39 21.79 17.90
C PRO A 31 -5.94 21.03 19.14
N GLY A 32 -4.96 20.13 18.99
CA GLY A 32 -4.47 19.25 20.06
C GLY A 32 -5.13 17.86 20.12
N THR A 33 -6.16 17.60 19.31
CA THR A 33 -6.75 16.26 19.16
C THR A 33 -6.06 15.46 18.04
N ARG A 34 -6.06 14.13 18.19
CA ARG A 34 -5.55 13.21 17.15
C ARG A 34 -6.34 13.32 15.84
N PHE A 35 -7.64 13.57 15.92
CA PHE A 35 -8.49 13.74 14.74
C PHE A 35 -8.13 15.01 13.97
N TYR A 36 -7.88 16.13 14.66
CA TYR A 36 -7.39 17.36 14.04
C TYR A 36 -6.07 17.16 13.28
N ASP A 37 -5.11 16.48 13.90
CA ASP A 37 -3.82 16.19 13.26
C ASP A 37 -3.97 15.24 12.06
N ALA A 38 -4.83 14.22 12.16
CA ALA A 38 -5.10 13.31 11.05
C ALA A 38 -5.79 14.01 9.87
N MET A 39 -6.70 14.96 10.11
CA MET A 39 -7.30 15.76 9.05
C MET A 39 -6.27 16.61 8.31
N ARG A 40 -5.31 17.20 9.04
CA ARG A 40 -4.19 17.92 8.43
C ARG A 40 -3.27 17.01 7.64
N ALA A 41 -2.93 15.85 8.20
CA ALA A 41 -2.11 14.85 7.54
C ALA A 41 -2.78 14.32 6.27
N ALA A 42 -4.08 14.02 6.30
CA ALA A 42 -4.85 13.64 5.12
C ALA A 42 -4.77 14.71 4.02
N ASN A 43 -4.89 15.99 4.37
CA ASN A 43 -4.75 17.08 3.40
C ASN A 43 -3.32 17.19 2.83
N ALA A 44 -2.28 16.93 3.65
CA ALA A 44 -0.90 16.91 3.19
C ALA A 44 -0.64 15.73 2.23
N ILE A 45 -1.15 14.54 2.58
CA ILE A 45 -1.08 13.33 1.74
C ILE A 45 -1.78 13.57 0.40
N ARG A 46 -3.01 14.12 0.42
CA ARG A 46 -3.76 14.44 -0.81
C ARG A 46 -2.95 15.36 -1.73
N LYS A 47 -2.33 16.42 -1.20
CA LYS A 47 -1.47 17.31 -1.99
C LYS A 47 -0.28 16.57 -2.61
N GLN A 48 0.35 15.65 -1.88
CA GLN A 48 1.45 14.85 -2.40
C GLN A 48 1.00 13.88 -3.49
N LEU A 49 -0.09 13.17 -3.27
CA LEU A 49 -0.68 12.24 -4.25
C LEU A 49 -1.10 12.95 -5.54
N VAL A 50 -1.63 14.18 -5.44
CA VAL A 50 -1.91 15.04 -6.61
C VAL A 50 -0.63 15.32 -7.40
N MET A 51 0.48 15.66 -6.72
CA MET A 51 1.76 15.90 -7.41
C MET A 51 2.29 14.63 -8.08
N ILE A 52 2.20 13.49 -7.39
CA ILE A 52 2.58 12.17 -7.93
C ILE A 52 1.73 11.81 -9.16
N ALA A 53 0.41 12.02 -9.09
CA ALA A 53 -0.49 11.75 -10.20
C ALA A 53 -0.16 12.60 -11.43
N LYS A 54 0.17 13.88 -11.23
CA LYS A 54 0.61 14.78 -12.32
C LYS A 54 1.92 14.32 -12.95
N GLN A 55 2.93 13.99 -12.13
CA GLN A 55 4.19 13.43 -12.62
C GLN A 55 3.97 12.15 -13.41
N ARG A 56 3.10 11.26 -12.90
CA ARG A 56 2.77 10.00 -13.57
C ARG A 56 2.05 10.21 -14.91
N ARG A 57 1.17 11.21 -15.02
CA ARG A 57 0.55 11.58 -16.32
C ARG A 57 1.59 11.97 -17.35
N VAL A 58 2.52 12.85 -16.99
CA VAL A 58 3.62 13.27 -17.89
C VAL A 58 4.46 12.07 -18.32
N ALA A 59 4.79 11.16 -17.39
CA ALA A 59 5.54 9.96 -17.71
C ALA A 59 4.77 9.01 -18.67
N LEU A 60 3.45 8.90 -18.52
CA LEU A 60 2.60 8.11 -19.42
C LEU A 60 2.56 8.72 -20.83
N GLU A 61 2.42 10.04 -20.93
CA GLU A 61 2.46 10.77 -22.21
C GLU A 61 3.81 10.61 -22.92
N GLN A 62 4.90 10.65 -22.16
CA GLN A 62 6.27 10.45 -22.65
C GLN A 62 6.65 8.98 -22.87
N ARG A 63 5.75 8.03 -22.56
CA ARG A 63 5.98 6.57 -22.62
C ARG A 63 7.16 6.08 -21.78
N THR A 64 7.53 6.83 -20.74
CA THR A 64 8.49 6.41 -19.71
C THR A 64 7.83 5.63 -18.57
N ALA A 65 6.49 5.65 -18.52
CA ALA A 65 5.63 4.86 -17.65
C ALA A 65 4.69 3.97 -18.47
N SER A 66 4.33 2.80 -17.93
CA SER A 66 3.32 1.91 -18.51
C SER A 66 1.96 2.06 -17.81
N PRO A 67 0.83 2.04 -18.56
CA PRO A 67 -0.52 1.88 -18.01
C PRO A 67 -0.68 0.73 -17.01
N SER A 68 0.06 -0.37 -17.19
CA SER A 68 -0.06 -1.58 -16.38
C SER A 68 0.95 -1.67 -15.23
N GLN A 69 1.82 -0.67 -15.03
CA GLN A 69 2.91 -0.77 -14.05
C GLN A 69 2.40 -0.79 -12.61
N ASP A 70 1.31 -0.09 -12.33
CA ASP A 70 0.69 0.00 -11.00
C ASP A 70 -0.74 0.56 -11.08
N LEU A 71 -1.42 0.50 -9.94
CA LEU A 71 -2.78 0.99 -9.81
C LEU A 71 -2.95 2.47 -10.15
N LEU A 72 -1.99 3.34 -9.79
CA LEU A 72 -2.11 4.77 -10.08
C LEU A 72 -2.14 5.00 -11.60
N SER A 73 -1.23 4.34 -12.32
CA SER A 73 -1.14 4.42 -13.78
C SER A 73 -2.40 3.87 -14.43
N TYR A 74 -2.91 2.76 -13.92
CA TYR A 74 -4.16 2.17 -14.38
C TYR A 74 -5.34 3.13 -14.19
N LEU A 75 -5.52 3.71 -13.00
CA LEU A 75 -6.60 4.65 -12.70
C LEU A 75 -6.52 5.95 -13.51
N LEU A 76 -5.32 6.34 -13.95
CA LEU A 76 -5.12 7.54 -14.75
C LEU A 76 -5.59 7.39 -16.21
N VAL A 77 -5.65 6.17 -16.72
CA VAL A 77 -5.94 5.89 -18.15
C VAL A 77 -7.18 5.02 -18.35
N SER A 78 -7.80 4.54 -17.27
CA SER A 78 -8.99 3.70 -17.33
C SER A 78 -10.26 4.55 -17.18
N ALA A 79 -11.17 4.39 -18.13
CA ALA A 79 -12.53 4.91 -18.03
C ALA A 79 -13.46 3.83 -17.47
N ASP A 80 -14.56 4.25 -16.84
CA ASP A 80 -15.65 3.34 -16.47
C ASP A 80 -16.44 2.86 -17.70
N GLU A 81 -17.42 2.00 -17.49
CA GLU A 81 -18.29 1.42 -18.52
C GLU A 81 -19.03 2.47 -19.38
N ASN A 82 -19.18 3.69 -18.88
CA ASN A 82 -19.82 4.81 -19.58
C ASN A 82 -18.79 5.73 -20.27
N GLY A 83 -17.51 5.37 -20.26
CA GLY A 83 -16.44 6.17 -20.83
C GLY A 83 -16.00 7.35 -19.95
N ARG A 84 -16.44 7.41 -18.68
CA ARG A 84 -16.04 8.48 -17.76
C ARG A 84 -14.72 8.14 -17.07
N PHE A 85 -13.78 9.06 -17.14
CA PHE A 85 -12.52 9.00 -16.40
C PHE A 85 -12.69 9.53 -14.97
N LEU A 86 -11.93 8.96 -14.03
CA LEU A 86 -11.87 9.48 -12.67
C LEU A 86 -11.21 10.86 -12.64
N THR A 87 -11.76 11.74 -11.79
CA THR A 87 -11.13 13.02 -11.46
C THR A 87 -9.86 12.81 -10.65
N GLU A 88 -8.96 13.80 -10.66
CA GLU A 88 -7.72 13.75 -9.87
C GLU A 88 -7.98 13.54 -8.37
N MET A 89 -9.08 14.11 -7.86
CA MET A 89 -9.52 13.93 -6.47
C MET A 89 -10.02 12.51 -6.19
N GLU A 90 -10.82 11.92 -7.08
CA GLU A 90 -11.28 10.53 -6.95
C GLU A 90 -10.10 9.56 -6.97
N ILE A 91 -9.15 9.74 -7.91
CA ILE A 91 -7.94 8.91 -7.99
C ILE A 91 -7.15 9.01 -6.68
N THR A 92 -6.91 10.23 -6.21
CA THR A 92 -6.15 10.49 -4.97
C THR A 92 -6.82 9.86 -3.75
N ASN A 93 -8.15 9.98 -3.62
CA ASN A 93 -8.89 9.37 -2.52
C ASN A 93 -8.89 7.85 -2.61
N ASN A 94 -9.05 7.25 -3.80
CA ASN A 94 -9.00 5.80 -3.98
C ASN A 94 -7.63 5.23 -3.57
N ILE A 95 -6.55 5.90 -3.97
CA ILE A 95 -5.20 5.53 -3.56
C ILE A 95 -5.03 5.60 -2.04
N LEU A 96 -5.45 6.70 -1.41
CA LEU A 96 -5.37 6.85 0.06
C LEU A 96 -6.20 5.78 0.80
N THR A 97 -7.41 5.50 0.33
CA THR A 97 -8.28 4.47 0.91
C THR A 97 -7.65 3.08 0.82
N LEU A 98 -7.06 2.74 -0.33
CA LEU A 98 -6.42 1.44 -0.51
C LEU A 98 -5.11 1.30 0.28
N LEU A 99 -4.34 2.38 0.42
CA LEU A 99 -3.18 2.40 1.33
C LEU A 99 -3.59 2.15 2.78
N PHE A 100 -4.66 2.83 3.24
CA PHE A 100 -5.23 2.60 4.57
C PHE A 100 -5.64 1.14 4.75
N ALA A 101 -6.48 0.64 3.84
CA ALA A 101 -7.03 -0.70 3.91
C ALA A 101 -5.94 -1.77 3.89
N GLY A 102 -4.95 -1.65 3.00
CA GLY A 102 -3.88 -2.64 2.86
C GLY A 102 -2.84 -2.60 3.97
N HIS A 103 -2.58 -1.43 4.56
CA HIS A 103 -1.53 -1.28 5.57
C HIS A 103 -1.96 -1.78 6.94
N ASP A 104 -3.07 -1.27 7.47
CA ASP A 104 -3.44 -1.51 8.88
C ASP A 104 -3.82 -2.98 9.11
N THR A 105 -4.66 -3.55 8.24
CA THR A 105 -5.11 -4.95 8.39
C THR A 105 -3.97 -5.93 8.20
N SER A 106 -3.17 -5.79 7.14
CA SER A 106 -2.08 -6.73 6.85
C SER A 106 -0.98 -6.67 7.91
N SER A 107 -0.65 -5.47 8.42
CA SER A 107 0.33 -5.33 9.50
C SER A 107 -0.11 -6.04 10.77
N VAL A 108 -1.39 -5.91 11.14
CA VAL A 108 -1.97 -6.63 12.29
C VAL A 108 -1.97 -8.14 12.04
N THR A 109 -2.37 -8.59 10.85
CA THR A 109 -2.36 -10.02 10.51
C THR A 109 -0.96 -10.62 10.59
N ILE A 110 0.06 -9.94 10.06
CA ILE A 110 1.46 -10.39 10.13
C ILE A 110 1.94 -10.42 11.59
N ALA A 111 1.62 -9.41 12.39
CA ALA A 111 1.98 -9.40 13.81
C ALA A 111 1.35 -10.57 14.58
N LEU A 112 0.07 -10.88 14.30
CA LEU A 112 -0.63 -12.02 14.88
C LEU A 112 -0.05 -13.35 14.40
N LEU A 113 0.31 -13.46 13.12
CA LEU A 113 1.00 -14.64 12.58
C LEU A 113 2.29 -14.91 13.35
N ILE A 114 3.16 -13.90 13.51
CA ILE A 114 4.42 -14.03 14.25
C ILE A 114 4.17 -14.45 15.71
N LYS A 115 3.20 -13.81 16.38
CA LYS A 115 2.82 -14.17 17.76
C LYS A 115 2.41 -15.64 17.86
N TYR A 116 1.50 -16.08 17.01
CA TYR A 116 0.94 -17.43 17.07
C TYR A 116 1.93 -18.51 16.68
N LEU A 117 2.82 -18.25 15.70
CA LEU A 117 3.92 -19.16 15.38
C LEU A 117 4.89 -19.30 16.56
N GLY A 118 5.22 -18.21 17.25
CA GLY A 118 6.08 -18.23 18.43
C GLY A 118 5.48 -18.97 19.64
N GLU A 119 4.15 -18.93 19.79
CA GLU A 119 3.42 -19.60 20.88
C GLU A 119 3.10 -21.08 20.58
N MET A 120 3.17 -21.53 19.33
CA MET A 120 2.75 -22.86 18.89
C MET A 120 3.85 -23.58 18.08
N PRO A 121 4.87 -24.16 18.77
CA PRO A 121 6.03 -24.76 18.11
C PRO A 121 5.68 -25.83 17.08
N GLN A 122 4.66 -26.64 17.34
CA GLN A 122 4.21 -27.69 16.41
C GLN A 122 3.69 -27.13 15.07
N ILE A 123 3.04 -25.95 15.10
CA ILE A 123 2.57 -25.28 13.89
C ILE A 123 3.75 -24.60 13.19
N TYR A 124 4.62 -23.94 13.94
CA TYR A 124 5.85 -23.36 13.40
C TYR A 124 6.69 -24.39 12.66
N GLU A 125 6.94 -25.57 13.24
CA GLU A 125 7.70 -26.63 12.60
C GLU A 125 7.04 -27.17 11.31
N ALA A 126 5.71 -27.20 11.27
CA ALA A 126 4.97 -27.61 10.07
C ALA A 126 5.14 -26.58 8.94
N VAL A 127 4.93 -25.29 9.25
CA VAL A 127 5.13 -24.18 8.29
C VAL A 127 6.58 -24.11 7.83
N LEU A 128 7.54 -24.24 8.75
CA LEU A 128 8.97 -24.21 8.41
C LEU A 128 9.33 -25.35 7.45
N ARG A 129 8.82 -26.57 7.68
CA ARG A 129 9.06 -27.71 6.79
C ARG A 129 8.51 -27.45 5.39
N GLU A 130 7.28 -26.98 5.29
CA GLU A 130 6.65 -26.61 4.01
C GLU A 130 7.49 -25.58 3.25
N GLN A 131 7.89 -24.49 3.92
CA GLN A 131 8.69 -23.43 3.30
C GLN A 131 10.09 -23.91 2.90
N ILE A 132 10.72 -24.80 3.68
CA ILE A 132 12.00 -25.45 3.33
C ILE A 132 11.85 -26.34 2.09
N ASP A 133 10.77 -27.11 2.00
CA ASP A 133 10.56 -28.02 0.87
C ASP A 133 10.26 -27.25 -0.44
N ILE A 134 9.55 -26.13 -0.35
CA ILE A 134 9.42 -25.18 -1.47
C ILE A 134 10.80 -24.61 -1.83
N ALA A 135 11.57 -24.11 -0.86
CA ALA A 135 12.88 -23.52 -1.12
C ALA A 135 13.88 -24.49 -1.77
N LYS A 136 13.87 -25.77 -1.38
CA LYS A 136 14.72 -26.83 -2.00
C LYS A 136 14.37 -27.10 -3.46
N SER A 137 13.14 -26.80 -3.88
CA SER A 137 12.71 -26.96 -5.27
C SER A 137 13.17 -25.83 -6.19
N LYS A 138 13.80 -24.80 -5.63
CA LYS A 138 14.24 -23.59 -6.34
C LYS A 138 15.75 -23.49 -6.45
N GLU A 139 16.21 -22.81 -7.49
CA GLU A 139 17.63 -22.48 -7.63
C GLU A 139 18.04 -21.32 -6.72
N GLU A 140 19.34 -21.22 -6.41
CA GLU A 140 19.86 -20.12 -5.60
C GLU A 140 19.61 -18.77 -6.32
N GLY A 141 18.96 -17.83 -5.62
CA GLY A 141 18.62 -16.52 -6.16
C GLY A 141 17.32 -16.49 -6.99
N GLU A 142 16.66 -17.63 -7.18
CA GLU A 142 15.38 -17.67 -7.88
C GLU A 142 14.25 -17.09 -7.00
N LEU A 143 13.53 -16.09 -7.53
CA LEU A 143 12.38 -15.48 -6.83
C LEU A 143 11.17 -16.42 -6.81
N LEU A 144 10.32 -16.27 -5.79
CA LEU A 144 9.04 -16.98 -5.69
C LEU A 144 8.17 -16.71 -6.91
N GLN A 145 7.63 -17.79 -7.48
CA GLN A 145 6.63 -17.74 -8.55
C GLN A 145 5.24 -18.06 -8.01
N TRP A 146 4.22 -17.86 -8.84
CA TRP A 146 2.83 -18.13 -8.46
C TRP A 146 2.62 -19.59 -8.04
N GLU A 147 3.28 -20.52 -8.72
CA GLU A 147 3.21 -21.96 -8.45
C GLU A 147 3.79 -22.31 -7.08
N ASP A 148 4.71 -21.51 -6.55
CA ASP A 148 5.28 -21.73 -5.21
C ASP A 148 4.29 -21.30 -4.13
N ILE A 149 3.56 -20.21 -4.34
CA ILE A 149 2.51 -19.75 -3.42
C ILE A 149 1.37 -20.77 -3.35
N GLN A 150 1.05 -21.44 -4.47
CA GLN A 150 0.02 -22.49 -4.50
C GLN A 150 0.40 -23.76 -3.73
N LYS A 151 1.68 -23.92 -3.35
CA LYS A 151 2.17 -25.04 -2.53
C LYS A 151 2.19 -24.70 -1.03
N MET A 152 1.97 -23.43 -0.66
CA MET A 152 1.77 -22.96 0.72
C MET A 152 0.31 -23.16 1.14
#